data_AF-A0A0S7YLC4-F1
#
_entry.id   AF-A0A0S7YLC4-F1
#
_cell.length_a   1.000
_cell.length_b   1.000
_cell.length_c   1.000
_cell.angle_alpha   90.00
_cell.angle_beta   90.00
_cell.angle_gamma   90.00
#
_symmetry.space_group_name_H-M   'P 1'
#
loop_
_entity.id
_entity.type
_entity.pdbx_description
1 polymer ?
#
loop_
_entity_poly.entity_id
_entity_poly.type
_entity_poly.pdbx_seq_one_letter_code
_entity_poly.pdbx_strand_id
1 'polypeptide(L)'
;ARQDPTPADAELLKVGRHFRLGDGTLAVIGRHHEDNLRLEPLFQDGDVRIEPADIPGPTTLLRGSAGKTNVATAAALTLRYTKAPAGKVQRVNAAPVGGEASVIEVAPAEDADARQWIISLEEPA
;
A
#
# COMPACT_ATOMS: atom_id res chain seq x y z
N ALA A 1 -2.71 -21.80 1.76
CA ALA A 1 -4.00 -22.15 1.14
C ALA A 1 -4.55 -20.90 0.46
N ARG A 2 -4.96 -20.98 -0.80
CA ARG A 2 -5.61 -19.86 -1.50
C ARG A 2 -7.05 -19.82 -0.98
N GLN A 3 -7.38 -18.81 -0.17
CA GLN A 3 -8.76 -18.62 0.32
C GLN A 3 -9.66 -18.22 -0.85
N ASP A 4 -10.92 -18.65 -0.82
CA ASP A 4 -11.92 -18.21 -1.78
C ASP A 4 -12.08 -16.68 -1.72
N PRO A 5 -12.14 -15.99 -2.87
CA PRO A 5 -12.25 -14.54 -2.90
C PRO A 5 -13.56 -14.08 -2.24
N THR A 6 -13.45 -13.12 -1.34
CA THR A 6 -14.58 -12.52 -0.63
C THR A 6 -15.18 -11.36 -1.43
N PRO A 7 -16.42 -10.94 -1.15
CA PRO A 7 -16.98 -9.72 -1.72
C PRO A 7 -16.11 -8.47 -1.47
N ALA A 8 -15.42 -8.43 -0.32
CA ALA A 8 -14.47 -7.35 -0.01
C ALA A 8 -13.25 -7.35 -0.94
N ASP A 9 -12.77 -8.52 -1.39
CA ASP A 9 -11.71 -8.61 -2.39
C ASP A 9 -12.18 -8.06 -3.75
N ALA A 10 -13.43 -8.34 -4.13
CA ALA A 10 -14.01 -7.79 -5.36
C ALA A 10 -14.18 -6.27 -5.31
N GLU A 11 -14.56 -5.72 -4.15
CA GLU A 11 -14.64 -4.27 -3.95
C GLU A 11 -13.25 -3.62 -3.91
N LEU A 12 -12.26 -4.27 -3.32
CA LEU A 12 -10.88 -3.77 -3.25
C LEU A 12 -10.28 -3.58 -4.66
N LEU A 13 -10.62 -4.42 -5.63
CA LEU A 13 -10.19 -4.27 -7.02
C LEU A 13 -10.69 -2.98 -7.69
N LYS A 14 -11.76 -2.37 -7.16
CA LYS A 14 -12.35 -1.15 -7.73
C LYS A 14 -11.74 0.14 -7.18
N VAL A 15 -10.85 0.05 -6.20
CA VAL A 15 -10.36 1.18 -5.40
C VAL A 15 -8.85 1.34 -5.55
N GLY A 16 -8.39 2.59 -5.67
CA GLY A 16 -6.98 2.92 -5.57
C GLY A 16 -6.10 2.45 -6.74
N ARG A 17 -4.81 2.28 -6.44
CA ARG A 17 -3.76 1.78 -7.32
C ARG A 17 -3.21 0.49 -6.74
N HIS A 18 -3.26 -0.60 -7.50
CA HIS A 18 -2.81 -1.92 -7.07
C HIS A 18 -1.35 -2.16 -7.45
N PHE A 19 -0.56 -2.52 -6.45
CA PHE A 19 0.83 -2.93 -6.59
C PHE A 19 0.98 -4.32 -6.01
N ARG A 20 1.33 -5.30 -6.85
CA ARG A 20 1.59 -6.66 -6.37
C ARG A 20 3.06 -6.74 -5.97
N LEU A 21 3.32 -6.69 -4.68
CA LEU A 21 4.65 -6.87 -4.11
C LEU A 21 5.04 -8.37 -4.10
N GLY A 22 6.27 -8.66 -3.67
CA GLY A 22 6.75 -10.03 -3.50
C GLY A 22 5.91 -10.86 -2.53
N ASP A 23 6.05 -12.19 -2.60
CA ASP A 23 5.44 -13.15 -1.67
C ASP A 23 3.91 -13.16 -1.63
N GLY A 24 3.27 -12.80 -2.76
CA GLY A 24 1.81 -12.75 -2.84
C GLY A 24 1.20 -11.57 -2.06
N THR A 25 1.98 -10.53 -1.81
CA THR A 25 1.55 -9.34 -1.06
C THR A 25 0.97 -8.29 -2.02
N LEU A 26 -0.11 -7.64 -1.62
CA LEU A 26 -0.80 -6.62 -2.39
C LEU A 26 -0.78 -5.30 -1.60
N ALA A 27 -0.31 -4.22 -2.22
CA ALA A 27 -0.48 -2.87 -1.73
C ALA A 27 -1.51 -2.13 -2.58
N VAL A 28 -2.52 -1.53 -1.95
CA VAL A 28 -3.56 -0.72 -2.61
C VAL A 28 -3.49 0.70 -2.07
N ILE A 29 -3.13 1.64 -2.95
CA ILE A 29 -2.91 3.05 -2.57
C ILE A 29 -4.10 3.89 -3.05
N GLY A 30 -4.76 4.61 -2.15
CA GLY A 30 -5.84 5.52 -2.53
C GLY A 30 -5.40 6.60 -3.52
N ARG A 31 -6.24 6.93 -4.52
CA ARG A 31 -5.93 8.01 -5.48
C ARG A 31 -6.34 9.38 -4.95
N HIS A 32 -7.45 9.44 -4.23
CA HIS A 32 -8.09 10.64 -3.69
C HIS A 32 -8.79 10.33 -2.36
N HIS A 33 -9.34 11.35 -1.71
CA HIS A 33 -10.04 11.19 -0.43
C HIS A 33 -11.19 10.17 -0.49
N GLU A 34 -11.94 10.13 -1.60
CA GLU A 34 -13.02 9.15 -1.80
C GLU A 34 -12.50 7.71 -1.82
N ASP A 35 -11.35 7.45 -2.46
CA ASP A 35 -10.73 6.13 -2.44
C ASP A 35 -10.29 5.76 -1.01
N ASN A 36 -9.75 6.70 -0.23
CA ASN A 36 -9.37 6.44 1.17
C ASN A 36 -10.59 6.05 2.01
N LEU A 37 -11.72 6.77 1.85
CA LEU A 37 -12.97 6.44 2.54
C LEU A 37 -13.52 5.07 2.15
N ARG A 38 -13.33 4.67 0.87
CA ARG A 38 -13.72 3.34 0.38
C ARG A 38 -12.76 2.24 0.81
N LEU A 39 -11.48 2.54 1.07
CA LEU A 39 -10.50 1.59 1.60
C LEU A 39 -10.73 1.28 3.08
N GLU A 40 -11.17 2.27 3.88
CA GLU A 40 -11.41 2.13 5.32
C GLU A 40 -12.22 0.88 5.71
N PRO A 41 -13.40 0.59 5.12
CA PRO A 41 -14.18 -0.59 5.48
C PRO A 41 -13.65 -1.91 4.85
N LEU A 42 -12.62 -1.85 4.00
CA LEU A 42 -12.09 -3.03 3.29
C LEU A 42 -10.90 -3.68 4.00
N PHE A 43 -10.37 -3.03 5.05
CA PHE A 43 -9.35 -3.59 5.92
C PHE A 43 -9.86 -4.86 6.63
N GLN A 44 -9.01 -5.86 6.68
CA GLN A 44 -9.26 -7.14 7.34
C GLN A 44 -8.17 -7.41 8.39
N ASP A 45 -8.43 -8.36 9.29
CA ASP A 45 -7.43 -8.80 10.25
C ASP A 45 -6.16 -9.29 9.54
N GLY A 46 -5.00 -8.78 9.98
CA GLY A 46 -3.71 -9.07 9.37
C GLY A 46 -3.30 -8.12 8.24
N ASP A 47 -4.19 -7.25 7.77
CA ASP A 47 -3.79 -6.14 6.89
C ASP A 47 -2.99 -5.09 7.67
N VAL A 48 -2.18 -4.31 6.96
CA VAL A 48 -1.45 -3.16 7.51
C VAL A 48 -1.90 -1.88 6.82
N ARG A 49 -2.34 -0.92 7.63
CA ARG A 49 -2.58 0.45 7.21
C ARG A 49 -1.27 1.22 7.17
N ILE A 50 -1.01 1.89 6.05
CA ILE A 50 0.19 2.68 5.84
C ILE A 50 -0.19 4.10 5.42
N GLU A 51 0.28 5.10 6.15
CA GLU A 51 -0.06 6.52 5.95
C GLU A 51 1.15 7.43 6.27
N PRO A 52 1.39 8.51 5.51
CA PRO A 52 2.45 9.46 5.85
C PRO A 52 2.17 10.11 7.22
N ALA A 53 3.20 10.23 8.07
CA ALA A 53 3.01 10.72 9.44
C ALA A 53 2.97 12.26 9.52
N ASP A 54 3.72 12.94 8.65
CA ASP A 54 4.01 14.38 8.75
C ASP A 54 3.36 15.23 7.65
N ILE A 55 2.82 14.58 6.62
CA ILE A 55 2.28 15.27 5.43
C ILE A 55 0.93 14.67 5.03
N PRO A 56 0.05 15.45 4.41
CA PRO A 56 -1.16 14.90 3.81
C PRO A 56 -0.82 13.92 2.70
N GLY A 57 -1.51 12.78 2.67
CA GLY A 57 -1.29 11.77 1.65
C GLY A 57 -2.36 10.69 1.62
N PRO A 58 -2.20 9.71 0.72
CA PRO A 58 -3.14 8.63 0.56
C PRO A 58 -3.02 7.62 1.70
N THR A 59 -4.11 6.89 1.92
CA THR A 59 -4.11 5.69 2.75
C THR A 59 -3.74 4.49 1.88
N THR A 60 -2.83 3.67 2.38
CA THR A 60 -2.41 2.44 1.72
C THR A 60 -2.81 1.24 2.55
N LEU A 61 -3.49 0.28 1.91
CA LEU A 61 -3.81 -1.02 2.46
C LEU A 61 -2.78 -2.04 1.96
N LEU A 62 -2.06 -2.67 2.88
CA LEU A 62 -1.14 -3.77 2.59
C LEU A 62 -1.74 -5.10 3.07
N ARG A 63 -2.01 -6.00 2.13
CA ARG A 63 -2.59 -7.33 2.38
C ARG A 63 -1.59 -8.44 2.02
N GLY A 64 -1.48 -9.45 2.86
CA GLY A 64 -0.59 -10.61 2.64
C GLY A 64 0.62 -10.59 3.57
N SER A 65 1.81 -10.87 3.05
CA SER A 65 3.02 -10.96 3.88
C SER A 65 3.52 -9.56 4.27
N ALA A 66 3.10 -9.09 5.44
CA ALA A 66 3.50 -7.81 6.04
C ALA A 66 4.92 -7.84 6.65
N GLY A 67 5.87 -8.50 5.98
CA GLY A 67 7.28 -8.48 6.36
C GLY A 67 7.88 -7.07 6.25
N LYS A 68 8.95 -6.80 7.01
CA LYS A 68 9.61 -5.48 7.06
C LYS A 68 9.92 -4.90 5.68
N THR A 69 10.37 -5.74 4.74
CA THR A 69 10.65 -5.33 3.36
C THR A 69 9.40 -4.85 2.62
N ASN A 70 8.31 -5.60 2.68
CA ASN A 70 7.07 -5.24 1.98
C ASN A 70 6.42 -4.00 2.59
N VAL A 71 6.46 -3.85 3.92
CA VAL A 71 6.00 -2.64 4.61
C VAL A 71 6.82 -1.42 4.17
N ALA A 72 8.15 -1.53 4.12
CA ALA A 72 9.01 -0.46 3.65
C ALA A 72 8.74 -0.08 2.19
N THR A 73 8.58 -1.07 1.30
CA THR A 73 8.24 -0.84 -0.11
C THR A 73 6.88 -0.15 -0.25
N ALA A 74 5.86 -0.62 0.45
CA ALA A 74 4.53 0.00 0.42
C ALA A 74 4.54 1.43 0.99
N ALA A 75 5.33 1.70 2.03
CA ALA A 75 5.51 3.04 2.57
C ALA A 75 6.21 3.99 1.58
N ALA A 76 7.27 3.53 0.90
CA ALA A 76 7.95 4.30 -0.14
C ALA A 76 7.00 4.61 -1.32
N LEU A 77 6.20 3.62 -1.75
CA LEU A 77 5.17 3.82 -2.78
C LEU A 77 4.08 4.80 -2.32
N THR A 78 3.68 4.75 -1.05
CA THR A 78 2.71 5.69 -0.47
C THR A 78 3.22 7.12 -0.56
N LEU A 79 4.46 7.34 -0.12
CA LEU A 79 5.11 8.66 -0.16
C LEU A 79 5.29 9.19 -1.59
N ARG A 80 5.50 8.33 -2.58
CA ARG A 80 5.59 8.72 -3.99
C ARG A 80 4.35 9.48 -4.46
N TYR A 81 3.18 9.16 -3.92
CA TYR A 81 1.91 9.81 -4.25
C TYR A 81 1.58 11.00 -3.32
N THR A 82 2.60 11.59 -2.71
CA THR A 82 2.47 12.78 -1.85
C THR A 82 3.33 13.93 -2.38
N LYS A 83 3.38 15.04 -1.63
CA LYS A 83 4.30 16.16 -1.88
C LYS A 83 5.68 15.96 -1.21
N ALA A 84 5.99 14.75 -0.74
CA ALA A 84 7.30 14.44 -0.18
C ALA A 84 8.41 14.73 -1.20
N PRO A 85 9.47 15.46 -0.82
CA PRO A 85 10.60 15.70 -1.70
C PRO A 85 11.32 14.38 -2.05
N ALA A 86 11.62 14.19 -3.34
CA ALA A 86 12.32 13.02 -3.84
C ALA A 86 13.66 12.81 -3.10
N GLY A 87 13.99 11.54 -2.81
CA GLY A 87 15.23 11.15 -2.13
C GLY A 87 15.36 11.57 -0.67
N LYS A 88 14.38 12.30 -0.11
CA LYS A 88 14.38 12.66 1.32
C LYS A 88 13.54 11.69 2.13
N VAL A 89 14.16 11.09 3.13
CA VAL A 89 13.49 10.23 4.11
C VAL A 89 12.35 10.99 4.79
N GLN A 90 11.18 10.36 4.88
CA GLN A 90 10.01 10.83 5.59
C GLN A 90 9.53 9.75 6.56
N ARG A 91 8.80 10.16 7.60
CA ARG A 91 8.17 9.23 8.53
C ARG A 91 6.82 8.75 8.00
N VAL A 92 6.57 7.47 8.14
CA VAL A 92 5.35 6.80 7.71
C VAL A 92 4.83 5.93 8.85
N ASN A 93 3.56 6.06 9.16
CA ASN A 93 2.87 5.22 10.12
C ASN A 93 2.49 3.90 9.44
N ALA A 94 2.87 2.78 10.04
CA ALA A 94 2.47 1.44 9.65
C ALA A 94 1.75 0.78 10.84
N ALA A 95 0.44 0.60 10.72
CA ALA A 95 -0.43 0.07 11.76
C ALA A 95 -1.13 -1.21 11.29
N PRO A 96 -0.75 -2.38 11.82
CA PRO A 96 -1.51 -3.61 11.61
C PRO A 96 -2.93 -3.44 12.17
N VAL A 97 -3.93 -3.97 11.46
CA VAL A 97 -5.31 -4.00 11.97
C VAL A 97 -5.34 -4.85 13.24
N GLY A 98 -5.77 -4.24 14.36
CA GLY A 98 -5.77 -4.88 15.68
C GLY A 98 -4.41 -4.97 16.38
N GLY A 99 -3.36 -4.35 15.81
CA GLY A 99 -2.01 -4.31 16.39
C GLY A 99 -1.54 -2.92 16.78
N GLU A 100 -0.29 -2.84 17.26
CA GLU A 100 0.35 -1.57 17.61
C GLU A 100 0.91 -0.87 16.38
N ALA A 101 0.64 0.43 16.28
CA ALA A 101 1.22 1.27 15.24
C ALA A 101 2.73 1.43 15.44
N SER A 102 3.45 1.42 14.33
CA SER A 102 4.89 1.69 14.29
C SER A 102 5.18 2.81 13.32
N VAL A 103 6.24 3.57 13.59
CA VAL A 103 6.74 4.62 12.67
C VAL A 103 7.98 4.08 11.99
N ILE A 104 8.01 4.16 10.67
CA ILE A 104 9.18 3.81 9.87
C ILE A 104 9.64 5.01 9.05
N GLU A 105 10.92 5.02 8.72
CA GLU A 105 11.57 6.08 7.97
C GLU A 105 12.00 5.55 6.61
N VAL A 106 11.41 6.11 5.54
CA VAL A 106 11.66 5.69 4.16
C VAL A 106 11.65 6.90 3.24
N ALA A 107 12.43 6.85 2.16
CA ALA A 107 12.34 7.84 1.08
C ALA A 107 11.19 7.48 0.11
N PRO A 108 10.60 8.46 -0.59
CA PRO A 108 9.63 8.19 -1.66
C PRO A 108 10.24 7.29 -2.73
N ALA A 109 9.46 6.32 -3.23
CA ALA A 109 9.88 5.44 -4.31
C ALA A 109 10.14 6.25 -5.60
N GLU A 110 11.19 5.88 -6.34
CA GLU A 110 11.49 6.47 -7.64
C GLU A 110 10.55 5.93 -8.73
N ASP A 111 10.49 6.64 -9.86
CA ASP A 111 9.63 6.28 -10.99
C ASP A 111 9.95 4.91 -11.58
N ALA A 112 11.24 4.55 -11.61
CA ALA A 112 11.71 3.26 -12.13
C ALA A 112 11.26 2.09 -11.24
N ASP A 113 11.43 2.22 -9.92
CA ASP A 113 11.12 1.16 -8.96
C ASP A 113 9.62 0.92 -8.85
N ALA A 114 8.83 1.99 -8.89
CA ALA A 114 7.39 1.87 -8.75
C ALA A 114 6.71 1.26 -9.99
N ARG A 115 7.32 1.37 -11.19
CA ARG A 115 6.83 0.72 -12.41
C ARG A 115 6.97 -0.80 -12.37
N GLN A 116 7.96 -1.32 -11.63
CA GLN A 116 8.20 -2.77 -11.49
C GLN A 116 7.05 -3.50 -10.79
N TRP A 117 6.24 -2.76 -10.03
CA TRP A 117 5.17 -3.32 -9.20
C TRP A 117 3.78 -3.00 -9.73
N ILE A 118 3.66 -2.17 -10.79
CA ILE A 118 2.39 -1.93 -11.47
C ILE A 118 1.95 -3.26 -12.09
N ILE A 119 0.67 -3.61 -11.91
CA ILE A 119 0.07 -4.73 -12.62
C ILE A 119 0.01 -4.36 -14.12
N SER A 120 1.10 -4.61 -14.85
CA SER A 120 1.07 -4.66 -16.30
C SER A 120 0.37 -5.95 -16.71
N LEU A 121 -0.63 -5.84 -17.58
CA LEU A 121 -1.12 -6.94 -18.38
C LEU A 121 -0.03 -7.30 -19.40
N GLU A 122 1.01 -8.01 -18.97
CA GLU A 122 1.87 -8.70 -19.93
C GLU A 122 1.14 -9.98 -20.32
N GLU A 123 0.60 -9.98 -21.55
CA GLU A 123 0.02 -11.15 -22.18
C GLU A 123 1.09 -12.25 -22.23
N PRO A 124 0.80 -13.50 -21.80
CA PRO A 124 1.71 -14.60 -22.06
C PRO A 124 1.81 -14.82 -23.58
N ALA A 125 3.05 -14.93 -24.06
CA ALA A 125 3.41 -15.21 -25.45
C ALA A 125 2.75 -16.49 -26.01
#